data_AF-A0A8H4LXY9-F1
#
_entry.id   AF-A0A8H4LXY9-F1
#
_cell.length_a   1.000
_cell.length_b   1.000
_cell.length_c   1.000
_cell.angle_alpha   90.00
_cell.angle_beta   90.00
_cell.angle_gamma   90.00
#
_symmetry.space_group_name_H-M   'P 1'
#
loop_
_entity.id
_entity.type
_entity.pdbx_description
1 polymer ?
#
loop_
_entity_poly.entity_id
_entity_poly.type
_entity_poly.pdbx_seq_one_letter_code
_entity_poly.pdbx_strand_id
1 'polypeptide(L)'
;MKHRGRLGPAALVGIGTAVVPCAEKDEEGVAVAAVTSGTGEHMATTMASQRCAERIYQGTRRGPRGFDVDEDDEDAIMESFIADDFMNHPGVRHCHSAGAIGIMAVKKCRAGYYFYFAHNTDSFALASMGGLDKEPHCTMSRLSEGSKIARGGLKIQLA
;
A
#
# COMPACT_ATOMS: atom_id res chain seq x y z
N MET A 1 8.63 -5.79 24.56
CA MET A 1 7.61 -6.85 24.76
C MET A 1 6.24 -6.21 24.87
N LYS A 2 5.22 -6.72 24.16
CA LYS A 2 3.85 -6.16 24.21
C LYS A 2 3.09 -6.60 25.46
N HIS A 3 2.25 -5.72 25.99
CA HIS A 3 1.32 -6.08 27.06
C HIS A 3 0.30 -7.13 26.57
N ARG A 4 -0.13 -8.02 27.47
CA ARG A 4 -1.18 -9.02 27.17
C ARG A 4 -2.49 -8.31 26.81
N GLY A 5 -3.21 -8.84 25.83
CA GLY A 5 -4.42 -8.20 25.31
C GLY A 5 -4.20 -7.05 24.33
N ARG A 6 -2.95 -6.68 24.02
CA ARG A 6 -2.67 -5.68 22.97
C ARG A 6 -3.09 -6.21 21.60
N LEU A 7 -4.06 -5.52 20.99
CA LEU A 7 -4.46 -5.71 19.60
C LEU A 7 -3.59 -4.85 18.67
N GLY A 8 -3.31 -5.38 17.48
CA GLY A 8 -2.52 -4.73 16.45
C GLY A 8 -3.34 -4.41 15.21
N PRO A 9 -2.76 -3.67 14.26
CA PRO A 9 -3.43 -3.19 13.04
C PRO A 9 -4.05 -4.31 12.20
N ALA A 10 -3.42 -5.49 12.15
CA ALA A 10 -3.88 -6.64 11.37
C ALA A 10 -5.26 -7.17 11.81
N ALA A 11 -5.71 -6.85 13.02
CA ALA A 11 -7.03 -7.23 13.54
C ALA A 11 -8.09 -6.13 13.37
N LEU A 12 -7.72 -4.97 12.81
CA LEU A 12 -8.58 -3.80 12.73
C LEU A 12 -9.02 -3.54 11.28
N VAL A 13 -10.32 -3.31 11.10
CA VAL A 13 -10.96 -3.08 9.79
C VAL A 13 -10.32 -1.87 9.10
N GLY A 14 -9.93 -2.03 7.84
CA GLY A 14 -9.37 -0.95 7.00
C GLY A 14 -7.94 -0.54 7.37
N ILE A 15 -7.34 -1.13 8.41
CA ILE A 15 -6.00 -0.76 8.87
C ILE A 15 -4.96 -1.74 8.34
N GLY A 16 -5.08 -3.03 8.70
CA GLY A 16 -4.14 -4.05 8.26
C GLY A 16 -4.40 -4.55 6.84
N THR A 17 -5.67 -4.56 6.45
CA THR A 17 -6.13 -4.89 5.10
C THR A 17 -7.33 -4.03 4.71
N ALA A 18 -7.52 -3.83 3.42
CA ALA A 18 -8.69 -3.18 2.84
C ALA A 18 -8.96 -3.71 1.43
N VAL A 19 -10.23 -3.69 1.03
CA VAL A 19 -10.68 -4.01 -0.33
C VAL A 19 -11.70 -2.97 -0.77
N VAL A 20 -11.44 -2.31 -1.90
CA VAL A 20 -12.41 -1.52 -2.63
C VAL A 20 -12.96 -2.40 -3.76
N PRO A 21 -14.23 -2.86 -3.68
CA PRO A 21 -14.79 -3.77 -4.66
C PRO A 21 -15.14 -3.05 -5.97
N CYS A 22 -15.29 -3.85 -7.03
CA CYS A 22 -15.87 -3.39 -8.30
C CYS A 22 -17.30 -2.92 -8.09
N ALA A 23 -17.63 -1.76 -8.65
CA ALA A 23 -19.02 -1.29 -8.70
C ALA A 23 -19.80 -2.05 -9.79
N GLU A 24 -21.11 -2.24 -9.60
CA GLU A 24 -21.94 -3.07 -10.50
C GLU A 24 -21.96 -2.59 -11.96
N LYS A 25 -21.72 -1.30 -12.20
CA LYS A 25 -21.78 -0.67 -13.53
C LYS A 25 -20.44 -0.08 -13.97
N ASP A 26 -19.35 -0.50 -13.32
CA ASP A 26 -18.02 -0.10 -13.73
C ASP A 26 -17.56 -0.93 -14.92
N GLU A 27 -17.52 -0.32 -16.10
CA GLU A 27 -17.08 -0.96 -17.35
C GLU A 27 -15.61 -1.38 -17.32
N GLU A 28 -14.79 -0.67 -16.53
CA GLU A 28 -13.37 -1.01 -16.34
C GLU A 28 -13.18 -2.11 -15.29
N GLY A 29 -14.22 -2.43 -14.53
CA GLY A 29 -14.23 -3.53 -13.57
C GLY A 29 -13.19 -3.38 -12.48
N VAL A 30 -12.91 -2.14 -12.05
CA VAL A 30 -11.81 -1.79 -11.16
C VAL A 30 -12.08 -2.34 -9.77
N ALA A 31 -11.11 -3.04 -9.19
CA ALA A 31 -11.13 -3.42 -7.79
C ALA A 31 -9.72 -3.34 -7.23
N VAL A 32 -9.58 -2.93 -5.98
CA VAL A 32 -8.28 -2.79 -5.32
C VAL A 32 -8.28 -3.49 -3.98
N ALA A 33 -7.25 -4.27 -3.70
CA ALA A 33 -6.98 -4.81 -2.38
C ALA A 33 -5.62 -4.30 -1.90
N ALA A 34 -5.51 -3.92 -0.62
CA ALA A 34 -4.25 -3.49 -0.03
C ALA A 34 -4.01 -4.17 1.32
N VAL A 35 -2.74 -4.46 1.64
CA VAL A 35 -2.29 -5.06 2.90
C VAL A 35 -1.03 -4.35 3.39
N THR A 36 -0.96 -4.10 4.69
CA THR A 36 0.12 -3.33 5.31
C THR A 36 0.85 -4.12 6.39
N SER A 37 2.12 -3.76 6.60
CA SER A 37 2.98 -4.26 7.67
C SER A 37 3.83 -3.11 8.20
N GLY A 38 4.20 -3.12 9.49
CA GLY A 38 5.04 -2.08 10.08
C GLY A 38 4.66 -1.69 11.51
N THR A 39 4.93 -0.44 11.88
CA THR A 39 4.66 0.12 13.20
C THR A 39 3.15 0.25 13.41
N GLY A 40 2.59 -0.65 14.22
CA GLY A 40 1.15 -0.84 14.27
C GLY A 40 0.32 0.35 14.73
N GLU A 41 0.81 1.12 15.70
CA GLU A 41 0.15 2.36 16.15
C GLU A 41 0.04 3.40 15.04
N HIS A 42 1.09 3.56 14.22
CA HIS A 42 1.07 4.50 13.10
C HIS A 42 0.14 4.04 11.99
N MET A 43 0.17 2.75 11.63
CA MET A 43 -0.75 2.19 10.65
C MET A 43 -2.22 2.42 11.05
N ALA A 44 -2.53 2.22 12.34
CA ALA A 44 -3.87 2.46 12.87
C ALA A 44 -4.28 3.93 12.80
N THR A 45 -3.35 4.84 13.14
CA THR A 45 -3.57 6.28 13.11
C THR A 45 -3.84 6.80 11.69
N THR A 46 -3.23 6.21 10.67
CA THR A 46 -3.36 6.65 9.27
C THR A 46 -4.39 5.90 8.45
N MET A 47 -5.10 4.91 9.04
CA MET A 47 -5.97 3.98 8.31
C MET A 47 -5.28 3.39 7.07
N ALA A 48 -4.06 2.91 7.26
CA ALA A 48 -3.07 2.73 6.20
C ALA A 48 -3.57 1.93 4.97
N SER A 49 -4.13 0.72 5.17
CA SER A 49 -4.59 -0.09 4.05
C SER A 49 -5.76 0.52 3.30
N GLN A 50 -6.77 1.04 4.01
CA GLN A 50 -7.93 1.68 3.40
C GLN A 50 -7.50 2.86 2.54
N ARG A 51 -6.63 3.71 3.10
CA ARG A 51 -6.18 4.92 2.41
C ARG A 51 -5.44 4.60 1.12
N CYS A 52 -4.52 3.64 1.13
CA CYS A 52 -3.82 3.22 -0.08
C CYS A 52 -4.76 2.57 -1.10
N ALA A 53 -5.69 1.72 -0.67
CA ALA A 53 -6.64 1.08 -1.57
C ALA A 53 -7.50 2.12 -2.30
N GLU A 54 -7.99 3.13 -1.58
CA GLU A 54 -8.75 4.26 -2.14
C GLU A 54 -7.92 5.09 -3.11
N ARG A 55 -6.67 5.39 -2.78
CA ARG A 55 -5.73 6.14 -3.65
C ARG A 55 -5.54 5.46 -5.00
N ILE A 56 -5.22 4.16 -5.00
CA ILE A 56 -5.02 3.38 -6.22
C ILE A 56 -6.32 3.17 -6.99
N TYR A 57 -7.45 3.02 -6.28
CA TYR A 57 -8.77 2.87 -6.91
C TYR A 57 -9.20 4.15 -7.62
N GLN A 58 -9.00 5.31 -6.99
CA GLN A 58 -9.42 6.61 -7.51
C GLN A 58 -8.39 7.22 -8.47
N GLY A 59 -7.16 6.72 -8.49
CA GLY A 59 -6.06 7.35 -9.24
C GLY A 59 -5.72 8.72 -8.66
N THR A 60 -5.52 8.80 -7.34
CA THR A 60 -5.24 10.09 -6.68
C THR A 60 -4.07 10.01 -5.72
N ARG A 61 -3.49 11.18 -5.43
CA ARG A 61 -2.51 11.38 -4.35
C ARG A 61 -2.78 12.65 -3.56
N ARG A 62 -2.05 12.84 -2.46
CA ARG A 62 -2.20 14.05 -1.61
C ARG A 62 -1.57 15.26 -2.31
N GLY A 63 -2.36 16.29 -2.54
CA GLY A 63 -1.91 17.55 -3.15
C GLY A 63 -1.41 18.60 -2.14
N PRO A 64 -0.78 19.70 -2.60
CA PRO A 64 -0.07 20.70 -1.77
C PRO A 64 -0.92 21.47 -0.74
N ARG A 65 -2.26 21.35 -0.79
CA ARG A 65 -3.19 22.01 0.13
C ARG A 65 -4.06 21.02 0.90
N GLY A 66 -3.70 19.74 0.89
CA GLY A 66 -4.47 18.68 1.51
C GLY A 66 -5.71 18.25 0.73
N PHE A 67 -5.90 18.74 -0.49
CA PHE A 67 -6.87 18.17 -1.43
C PHE A 67 -6.23 16.99 -2.15
N ASP A 68 -7.05 16.02 -2.50
CA ASP A 68 -6.62 14.93 -3.35
C ASP A 68 -6.57 15.43 -4.80
N VAL A 69 -5.55 15.01 -5.54
CA VAL A 69 -5.32 15.39 -6.94
C VAL A 69 -5.17 14.12 -7.77
N ASP A 70 -5.64 14.18 -9.00
CA ASP A 70 -5.54 13.07 -9.95
C ASP A 70 -4.07 12.75 -10.24
N GLU A 71 -3.77 11.47 -10.35
CA GLU A 71 -2.46 10.90 -10.64
C GLU A 71 -2.64 9.61 -11.45
N ASP A 72 -2.07 9.59 -12.65
CA ASP A 72 -2.19 8.46 -13.58
C ASP A 72 -1.06 7.44 -13.40
N ASP A 73 -0.02 7.78 -12.64
CA ASP A 73 1.11 6.90 -12.33
C ASP A 73 0.94 6.24 -10.95
N GLU A 74 0.62 4.94 -10.94
CA GLU A 74 0.50 4.20 -9.68
C GLU A 74 1.81 4.16 -8.87
N ASP A 75 2.99 4.22 -9.48
CA ASP A 75 4.25 4.28 -8.73
C ASP A 75 4.37 5.62 -7.97
N ALA A 76 3.90 6.72 -8.56
CA ALA A 76 3.82 8.03 -7.91
C ALA A 76 2.77 8.05 -6.79
N ILE A 77 1.63 7.38 -6.97
CA ILE A 77 0.64 7.18 -5.91
C ILE A 77 1.25 6.42 -4.73
N MET A 78 1.96 5.33 -5.01
CA MET A 78 2.59 4.50 -3.97
C MET A 78 3.69 5.26 -3.21
N GLU A 79 4.48 6.08 -3.90
CA GLU A 79 5.44 6.99 -3.25
C GLU A 79 4.74 8.02 -2.35
N SER A 80 3.73 8.72 -2.89
CA SER A 80 3.01 9.75 -2.15
C SER A 80 2.24 9.17 -0.96
N PHE A 81 1.72 7.95 -1.06
CA PHE A 81 1.12 7.28 0.09
C PHE A 81 2.10 7.16 1.26
N ILE A 82 3.32 6.70 1.00
CA ILE A 82 4.34 6.56 2.05
C ILE A 82 4.79 7.94 2.55
N ALA A 83 5.06 8.88 1.66
CA ALA A 83 5.60 10.19 2.00
C ALA A 83 4.56 11.08 2.72
N ASP A 84 3.35 11.18 2.16
CA ASP A 84 2.34 12.16 2.52
C ASP A 84 1.27 11.59 3.44
N ASP A 85 0.64 10.47 3.05
CA ASP A 85 -0.45 9.87 3.83
C ASP A 85 0.07 9.16 5.10
N PHE A 86 1.30 8.64 5.09
CA PHE A 86 1.92 7.99 6.25
C PHE A 86 2.95 8.86 6.97
N MET A 87 4.10 9.16 6.37
CA MET A 87 5.22 9.80 7.07
C MET A 87 4.93 11.25 7.46
N ASN A 88 4.25 12.03 6.61
CA ASN A 88 3.87 13.40 6.91
C ASN A 88 2.55 13.52 7.69
N HIS A 89 1.91 12.40 8.02
CA HIS A 89 0.71 12.41 8.84
C HIS A 89 1.03 13.01 10.22
N PRO A 90 0.24 13.97 10.74
CA PRO A 90 0.54 14.64 12.01
C PRO A 90 0.70 13.68 13.19
N GLY A 91 -0.04 12.58 13.20
CA GLY A 91 0.05 11.52 14.22
C GLY A 91 1.25 10.58 14.09
N VAL A 92 2.03 10.69 13.00
CA VAL A 92 3.25 9.91 12.77
C VAL A 92 4.48 10.80 12.93
N ARG A 93 4.56 11.92 12.20
CA ARG A 93 5.76 12.78 12.16
C ARG A 93 6.17 13.37 13.50
N HIS A 94 5.20 13.56 14.40
CA HIS A 94 5.41 14.15 15.74
C HIS A 94 5.48 13.08 16.83
N CYS A 95 5.40 11.80 16.48
CA CYS A 95 5.49 10.70 17.42
C CYS A 95 6.96 10.40 17.76
N HIS A 96 7.22 9.98 19.00
CA HIS A 96 8.55 9.54 19.42
C HIS A 96 8.98 8.20 18.81
N SER A 97 8.02 7.40 18.34
CA SER A 97 8.31 6.11 17.72
C SER A 97 8.66 6.31 16.24
N ALA A 98 9.60 5.52 15.72
CA ALA A 98 9.92 5.55 14.29
C ALA A 98 8.74 5.04 13.43
N GLY A 99 8.37 5.81 12.42
CA GLY A 99 7.41 5.42 11.39
C GLY A 99 8.04 4.46 10.40
N ALA A 100 7.60 3.20 10.42
CA ALA A 100 8.02 2.16 9.49
C ALA A 100 6.77 1.49 8.91
N ILE A 101 6.69 1.38 7.60
CA ILE A 101 5.59 0.73 6.89
C ILE A 101 6.08 0.09 5.59
N GLY A 102 5.53 -1.08 5.31
CA GLY A 102 5.49 -1.69 3.99
C GLY A 102 4.04 -1.93 3.59
N ILE A 103 3.74 -1.75 2.33
CA ILE A 103 2.40 -1.93 1.76
C ILE A 103 2.48 -2.67 0.45
N MET A 104 1.50 -3.54 0.21
CA MET A 104 1.25 -4.18 -1.07
C MET A 104 -0.18 -3.86 -1.50
N ALA A 105 -0.37 -3.64 -2.79
CA ALA A 105 -1.67 -3.44 -3.39
C ALA A 105 -1.82 -4.28 -4.66
N VAL A 106 -3.02 -4.79 -4.91
CA VAL A 106 -3.39 -5.41 -6.18
C VAL A 106 -4.55 -4.61 -6.77
N LYS A 107 -4.35 -4.07 -7.97
CA LYS A 107 -5.39 -3.45 -8.79
C LYS A 107 -5.81 -4.43 -9.86
N LYS A 108 -7.09 -4.80 -9.87
CA LYS A 108 -7.76 -5.46 -10.99
C LYS A 108 -8.41 -4.39 -11.84
N CYS A 109 -8.29 -4.49 -13.16
CA CYS A 109 -9.14 -3.80 -14.12
C CYS A 109 -9.32 -4.68 -15.36
N ARG A 110 -10.01 -4.17 -16.37
CA ARG A 110 -10.21 -4.84 -17.66
C ARG A 110 -8.89 -5.23 -18.34
N ALA A 111 -7.82 -4.46 -18.13
CA ALA A 111 -6.50 -4.72 -18.71
C ALA A 111 -5.70 -5.84 -18.01
N GLY A 112 -6.13 -6.29 -16.82
CA GLY A 112 -5.51 -7.38 -16.06
C GLY A 112 -5.40 -7.10 -14.56
N TYR A 113 -4.52 -7.85 -13.88
CA TYR A 113 -4.15 -7.59 -12.49
C TYR A 113 -2.75 -7.00 -12.42
N TYR A 114 -2.59 -6.01 -11.55
CA TYR A 114 -1.36 -5.27 -11.34
C TYR A 114 -1.04 -5.33 -9.85
N PHE A 115 0.15 -5.81 -9.52
CA PHE A 115 0.66 -5.86 -8.16
C PHE A 115 1.64 -4.72 -7.97
N TYR A 116 1.49 -3.97 -6.89
CA TYR A 116 2.33 -2.84 -6.51
C TYR A 116 2.79 -3.01 -5.07
N PHE A 117 3.95 -2.46 -4.74
CA PHE A 117 4.42 -2.35 -3.37
C PHE A 117 5.18 -1.05 -3.14
N ALA A 118 5.21 -0.62 -1.88
CA ALA A 118 6.14 0.40 -1.41
C ALA A 118 6.49 0.20 0.06
N HIS A 119 7.67 0.64 0.48
CA HIS A 119 8.07 0.62 1.88
C HIS A 119 9.15 1.66 2.19
N ASN A 120 9.20 2.10 3.44
CA ASN A 120 10.30 2.90 4.00
C ASN A 120 11.15 2.13 5.03
N THR A 121 10.94 0.81 5.13
CA THR A 121 11.75 -0.09 5.94
C THR A 121 13.05 -0.46 5.23
N ASP A 122 14.08 -0.87 5.97
CA ASP A 122 15.37 -1.32 5.40
C ASP A 122 15.17 -2.38 4.31
N SER A 123 14.21 -3.29 4.54
CA SER A 123 13.80 -4.26 3.55
C SER A 123 12.35 -4.69 3.70
N PHE A 124 11.80 -5.25 2.63
CA PHE A 124 10.46 -5.81 2.58
C PHE A 124 10.45 -7.05 1.68
N ALA A 125 10.13 -8.21 2.26
CA ALA A 125 10.05 -9.47 1.53
C ALA A 125 8.68 -9.62 0.89
N LEU A 126 8.67 -9.96 -0.39
CA LEU A 126 7.50 -9.95 -1.25
C LEU A 126 7.45 -11.24 -2.07
N ALA A 127 6.25 -11.71 -2.35
CA ALA A 127 6.03 -12.80 -3.30
C ALA A 127 4.74 -12.58 -4.10
N SER A 128 4.75 -12.96 -5.37
CA SER A 128 3.58 -12.98 -6.24
C SER A 128 3.55 -14.23 -7.09
N MET A 129 2.36 -14.72 -7.42
CA MET A 129 2.16 -15.87 -8.30
C MET A 129 0.84 -15.70 -9.05
N GLY A 130 0.91 -15.65 -10.38
CA GLY A 130 -0.23 -15.75 -11.28
C GLY A 130 -0.67 -17.21 -11.48
N GLY A 131 -1.87 -17.40 -12.03
CA GLY A 131 -2.43 -18.75 -12.24
C GLY A 131 -1.67 -19.61 -13.25
N LEU A 132 -0.88 -18.99 -14.13
CA LEU A 132 -0.03 -19.69 -15.11
C LEU A 132 1.43 -19.84 -14.65
N ASP A 133 1.82 -19.18 -13.56
CA ASP A 133 3.20 -19.24 -13.09
C ASP A 133 3.50 -20.64 -12.55
N LYS A 134 4.63 -21.23 -12.95
CA LYS A 134 5.05 -22.55 -12.47
C LYS A 134 5.53 -22.52 -11.02
N GLU A 135 6.04 -21.38 -10.58
CA GLU A 135 6.59 -21.13 -9.26
C GLU A 135 6.36 -19.66 -8.87
N PRO A 136 6.30 -19.33 -7.57
CA PRO A 136 6.15 -17.96 -7.14
C PRO A 136 7.40 -17.12 -7.42
N HIS A 137 7.20 -15.87 -7.81
CA HIS A 137 8.25 -14.87 -7.87
C HIS A 137 8.47 -14.27 -6.49
N CYS A 138 9.60 -14.56 -5.87
CA CYS A 138 9.98 -14.04 -4.56
C CYS A 138 11.10 -13.01 -4.70
N THR A 139 10.98 -11.88 -4.01
CA THR A 139 12.04 -10.87 -3.94
C THR A 139 12.15 -10.28 -2.55
N MET A 140 13.34 -9.82 -2.20
CA MET A 140 13.53 -9.03 -1.00
C MET A 140 13.91 -7.61 -1.40
N SER A 141 12.90 -6.73 -1.42
CA SER A 141 13.10 -5.33 -1.72
C SER A 141 13.95 -4.66 -0.62
N ARG A 142 14.83 -3.74 -1.01
CA ARG A 142 15.73 -3.01 -0.12
C ARG A 142 15.75 -1.54 -0.51
N LEU A 143 15.93 -0.68 0.48
CA LEU A 143 16.23 0.73 0.21
C LEU A 143 17.58 0.83 -0.49
N SER A 144 17.60 1.52 -1.63
CA SER A 144 18.84 1.93 -2.29
C SER A 144 19.54 3.00 -1.45
N GLU A 145 20.86 3.12 -1.60
CA GLU A 145 21.64 4.13 -0.90
C GLU A 145 21.09 5.55 -1.17
N GLY A 146 20.81 6.29 -0.09
CA GLY A 146 20.22 7.63 -0.17
C GLY A 146 18.71 7.70 -0.42
N SER A 147 18.05 6.59 -0.76
CA SER A 147 16.59 6.55 -0.91
C SER A 147 15.88 6.39 0.43
N LYS A 148 14.73 7.03 0.58
CA LYS A 148 13.84 6.90 1.76
C LYS A 148 12.67 5.94 1.53
N ILE A 149 12.36 5.65 0.27
CA ILE A 149 11.20 4.86 -0.13
C ILE A 149 11.64 3.96 -1.28
N ALA A 150 11.41 2.66 -1.13
CA ALA A 150 11.51 1.69 -2.22
C ALA A 150 10.11 1.32 -2.68
N ARG A 151 9.94 1.15 -3.99
CA ARG A 151 8.66 0.84 -4.64
C ARG A 151 8.88 0.02 -5.90
N GLY A 152 7.80 -0.58 -6.39
CA GLY A 152 7.77 -1.20 -7.69
C GLY A 152 6.42 -1.86 -7.97
N GLY A 153 6.26 -2.30 -9.20
CA GLY A 153 5.06 -2.99 -9.64
C GLY A 153 5.34 -4.03 -10.72
N LEU A 154 4.38 -4.93 -10.89
CA LEU A 154 4.39 -5.93 -11.95
C LEU A 154 2.97 -6.26 -12.40
N LYS A 155 2.80 -6.46 -13.70
CA LYS A 155 1.56 -6.98 -14.26
C LYS A 155 1.54 -8.49 -14.09
N ILE A 156 0.51 -9.02 -13.41
CA ILE A 156 0.29 -10.45 -13.25
C ILE A 156 -0.31 -10.99 -14.54
N GLN A 157 0.33 -11.98 -15.14
CA GLN A 157 -0.23 -12.64 -16.33
C GLN A 157 -1.43 -13.51 -15.95
N LEU A 158 -2.49 -13.36 -16.71
CA LEU A 158 -3.66 -14.23 -16.71
C LEU A 158 -3.67 -14.96 -18.04
N ALA A 159 -3.91 -16.27 -17.99
CA ALA A 159 -4.31 -17.17 -19.10
C ALA A 159 -4.11 -16.63 -20.54
#